data_AF-A0AAN5CJ79-F1
#
_entry.id   AF-A0AAN5CJ79-F1
#
_cell.length_a   1.000
_cell.length_b   1.000
_cell.length_c   1.000
_cell.angle_alpha   90.00
_cell.angle_beta   90.00
_cell.angle_gamma   90.00
#
_symmetry.space_group_name_H-M   'P 1'
#
loop_
_entity.id
_entity.type
_entity.pdbx_description
1 polymer ?
#
loop_
_entity_poly.entity_id
_entity_poly.type
_entity_poly.pdbx_seq_one_letter_code
_entity_poly.pdbx_strand_id
1 'polypeptide(L)' 'KVRSQLSEILEYSRAVIPVVIVSSLIKSSSLICCVLWQEGIGQYGFLRVIFFTIHSINCVTMKTMLIATHRGLRRTF' A
#
# COMPACT_ATOMS: atom_id res chain seq x y z
N LYS A 1 -29.33 -8.86 10.09
CA LYS A 1 -28.08 -9.46 9.55
C LYS A 1 -27.53 -8.68 8.35
N VAL A 2 -28.25 -8.56 7.24
CA VAL A 2 -27.79 -7.84 6.03
C VAL A 2 -27.39 -6.37 6.32
N ARG A 3 -28.19 -5.66 7.12
CA ARG A 3 -27.93 -4.25 7.49
C ARG A 3 -26.63 -4.06 8.30
N SER A 4 -26.25 -5.05 9.13
CA SER A 4 -25.03 -5.02 9.92
C SER A 4 -23.78 -5.25 9.06
N GLN A 5 -23.85 -6.19 8.10
CA GLN A 5 -22.74 -6.42 7.16
C GLN A 5 -22.51 -5.23 6.23
N LEU A 6 -23.58 -4.58 5.78
CA LEU A 6 -23.49 -3.35 4.98
C LEU A 6 -22.78 -2.21 5.73
N SER A 7 -23.04 -2.07 7.03
CA SER A 7 -22.36 -1.07 7.87
C SER A 7 -20.87 -1.36 8.01
N GLU A 8 -20.50 -2.63 8.16
CA GLU A 8 -19.11 -3.09 8.30
C GLU A 8 -18.32 -2.87 6.99
N ILE A 9 -18.95 -3.17 5.84
CA ILE A 9 -18.37 -2.93 4.51
C ILE A 9 -18.17 -1.43 4.26
N LEU A 10 -19.10 -0.59 4.70
CA LEU A 10 -18.97 0.87 4.59
C LEU A 10 -17.84 1.42 5.46
N GLU A 11 -17.68 0.93 6.70
CA GLU A 11 -16.53 1.28 7.55
C GLU A 11 -15.21 0.82 6.91
N TYR A 12 -15.17 -0.40 6.38
CA TYR A 12 -13.99 -0.92 5.69
C TYR A 12 -13.66 -0.10 4.44
N SER A 13 -14.65 0.22 3.61
CA SER A 13 -14.46 1.04 2.41
C SER A 13 -13.93 2.44 2.76
N ARG A 14 -14.45 3.05 3.83
CA ARG A 14 -13.97 4.34 4.32
C ARG A 14 -12.52 4.27 4.81
N ALA A 15 -12.12 3.15 5.42
CA ALA A 15 -10.74 2.89 5.84
C ALA A 15 -9.79 2.60 4.67
N VAL A 16 -10.28 1.98 3.59
CA VAL A 16 -9.50 1.64 2.39
C VAL A 16 -9.11 2.88 1.59
N ILE A 17 -9.96 3.91 1.53
CA ILE A 17 -9.69 5.14 0.76
C ILE A 17 -8.34 5.80 1.11
N PRO A 18 -8.03 6.15 2.37
CA PRO A 18 -6.73 6.76 2.71
C PRO A 18 -5.57 5.78 2.46
N VAL A 19 -5.80 4.49 2.64
CA VAL A 19 -4.80 3.45 2.39
C VAL A 19 -4.46 3.36 0.89
N VAL A 20 -5.45 3.45 0.01
CA VAL A 20 -5.25 3.46 -1.44
C VAL A 20 -4.52 4.73 -1.89
N ILE A 21 -4.83 5.89 -1.29
CA ILE A 21 -4.12 7.15 -1.58
C ILE A 21 -2.63 7.02 -1.22
N VAL A 22 -2.33 6.59 0.01
CA VAL A 22 -0.94 6.38 0.47
C VAL A 22 -0.23 5.33 -0.40
N SER A 23 -0.91 4.23 -0.73
CA SER A 23 -0.36 3.17 -1.58
C SER A 23 -0.05 3.67 -2.99
N SER A 24 -0.90 4.54 -3.54
CA SER A 24 -0.69 5.15 -4.84
C SER A 24 0.52 6.08 -4.83
N LEU A 25 0.72 6.87 -3.77
CA LEU A 25 1.89 7.74 -3.62
C LEU A 25 3.20 6.94 -3.51
N ILE A 26 3.23 5.88 -2.69
CA ILE A 26 4.41 5.01 -2.54
C ILE A 26 4.68 4.25 -3.84
N LYS A 27 3.65 3.83 -4.57
CA LYS A 27 3.84 3.18 -5.87
C LYS A 27 4.34 4.16 -6.92
N SER A 28 3.90 5.43 -6.89
CA SER A 28 4.43 6.48 -7.76
C SER A 28 5.91 6.78 -7.49
N SER A 29 6.39 6.68 -6.24
CA SER A 29 7.83 6.84 -5.97
C SER A 29 8.68 5.72 -6.60
N SER A 30 8.11 4.53 -6.82
CA SER A 30 8.81 3.46 -7.55
C SER A 30 9.08 3.81 -9.03
N LEU A 31 8.29 4.70 -9.64
CA LEU A 31 8.57 5.20 -11.00
C LEU A 31 9.82 6.07 -11.05
N ILE A 32 10.20 6.73 -9.94
CA ILE A 32 11.44 7.52 -9.87
C ILE A 32 12.65 6.62 -10.12
N CYS A 33 12.62 5.36 -9.64
CA CYS A 33 13.67 4.39 -9.95
C CYS A 33 13.71 4.07 -11.45
N CYS A 34 12.56 3.95 -12.11
CA CYS A 34 12.53 3.74 -13.56
C CYS A 34 13.10 4.93 -14.34
N VAL A 35 12.77 6.16 -13.93
CA VAL A 35 13.30 7.39 -14.56
C VAL A 35 14.81 7.50 -14.36
N LEU A 36 15.31 7.24 -13.14
CA LEU A 36 16.75 7.24 -12.86
C LEU A 36 17.50 6.21 -13.70
N TRP A 37 16.91 5.03 -13.92
CA TRP A 37 17.49 4.03 -14.81
C TRP A 37 17.53 4.50 -16.27
N GLN A 38 16.49 5.17 -16.76
CA GLN A 38 16.45 5.70 -18.14
C GLN A 38 17.52 6.76 -18.39
N GLU A 39 17.84 7.59 -17.39
CA GLU A 39 18.93 8.57 -17.44
C GLU A 39 20.33 7.94 -17.31
N GLY A 40 20.42 6.61 -17.21
CA GLY A 40 21.69 5.89 -17.02
C GLY A 40 22.28 6.01 -15.61
N ILE A 41 21.49 6.49 -14.65
CA ILE A 41 21.92 6.72 -13.27
C ILE A 41 21.66 5.46 -12.44
N GLY A 42 22.73 4.71 -12.15
CA GLY A 42 22.71 3.52 -11.30
C GLY A 42 22.69 2.21 -12.07
N GLN A 43 22.98 1.10 -11.39
CA GLN A 43 23.02 -0.23 -11.99
C GLN A 43 21.66 -0.93 -11.94
N TYR A 44 21.26 -1.62 -13.02
CA TYR A 44 19.98 -2.31 -13.14
C TYR A 44 19.64 -3.20 -11.94
N GLY A 45 20.61 -3.99 -11.47
CA GLY A 45 20.44 -4.87 -10.32
C GLY A 45 20.08 -4.11 -9.04
N PHE A 46 20.76 -2.99 -8.78
CA PHE A 46 20.52 -2.16 -7.61
C PHE A 46 19.14 -1.48 -7.66
N LEU A 47 18.79 -0.88 -8.80
CA LEU A 47 17.49 -0.23 -9.01
C LEU A 47 16.33 -1.23 -8.91
N ARG A 48 16.52 -2.46 -9.38
CA ARG A 48 15.53 -3.54 -9.24
C ARG A 48 15.29 -3.93 -7.79
N VAL A 49 16.34 -4.00 -6.97
CA VAL A 49 16.22 -4.26 -5.54
C VAL A 49 15.41 -3.14 -4.86
N ILE A 50 15.76 -1.88 -5.11
CA ILE A 50 15.03 -0.73 -4.54
C ILE A 50 13.55 -0.76 -4.94
N PHE A 51 13.26 -1.00 -6.23
CA PHE A 51 11.89 -1.10 -6.72
C PHE A 51 11.09 -2.18 -5.98
N PHE A 52 11.66 -3.38 -5.82
CA PHE A 52 11.03 -4.47 -5.08
C PHE A 52 10.85 -4.13 -3.60
N THR A 53 11.84 -3.50 -2.97
CA THR A 53 11.76 -3.07 -1.58
C THR A 53 10.63 -2.06 -1.37
N ILE A 54 10.51 -1.04 -2.23
CA ILE A 54 9.42 -0.06 -2.18
C ILE A 54 8.07 -0.76 -2.34
N HIS A 55 7.97 -1.72 -3.26
CA HIS A 55 6.74 -2.50 -3.46
C HIS A 55 6.37 -3.32 -2.21
N SER A 56 7.35 -4.01 -1.61
CA SER A 56 7.14 -4.79 -0.38
C SER A 56 6.75 -3.90 0.80
N ILE A 57 7.39 -2.74 0.98
CA ILE A 57 7.05 -1.76 2.03
C ILE A 57 5.62 -1.25 1.85
N ASN A 58 5.20 -0.98 0.61
CA ASN A 58 3.84 -0.55 0.32
C ASN A 58 2.82 -1.62 0.75
N CYS A 59 3.09 -2.89 0.41
CA CYS A 59 2.22 -4.00 0.75
C CYS A 59 2.07 -4.18 2.27
N VAL A 60 3.19 -4.07 3.01
CA VAL A 60 3.19 -4.12 4.48
C VAL A 60 2.42 -2.94 5.06
N THR A 61 2.70 -1.71 4.61
CA THR A 61 2.05 -0.48 5.09
C THR A 61 0.54 -0.51 4.86
N MET A 62 0.09 -0.97 3.69
CA MET A 62 -1.32 -1.11 3.36
C MET A 62 -1.99 -2.13 4.28
N LYS A 63 -1.35 -3.29 4.51
CA LYS A 63 -1.88 -4.33 5.39
C LYS A 63 -1.95 -3.85 6.85
N THR A 64 -0.92 -3.18 7.35
CA THR A 64 -0.89 -2.65 8.73
C THR A 64 -1.92 -1.54 8.93
N MET A 65 -2.09 -0.63 7.97
CA MET A 65 -3.12 0.41 8.05
C MET A 65 -4.54 -0.18 8.03
N LEU A 66 -4.79 -1.20 7.21
CA LEU A 66 -6.09 -1.89 7.19
C LEU A 66 -6.38 -2.57 8.53
N ILE A 67 -5.41 -3.26 9.12
CA ILE A 67 -5.54 -3.88 10.44
C ILE A 67 -5.76 -2.81 11.52
N ALA A 68 -5.01 -1.70 11.50
CA ALA A 68 -5.12 -0.64 12.49
C ALA A 68 -6.47 0.10 12.43
N THR A 69 -7.00 0.31 11.23
CA THR A 69 -8.21 1.11 11.00
C THR A 69 -9.48 0.28 11.16
N HIS A 70 -9.43 -1.03 10.87
CA HIS A 70 -10.59 -1.91 11.02
C HIS A 70 -10.58 -2.62 12.38
N ARG A 71 -11.47 -2.20 13.29
CA ARG A 71 -11.58 -2.76 14.66
C ARG A 71 -11.78 -4.28 14.69
N GLY A 72 -12.48 -4.84 13.69
CA GLY A 72 -12.67 -6.30 13.58
C GLY A 72 -11.37 -7.05 13.24
N LEU A 73 -10.55 -6.47 12.36
CA LEU A 73 -9.26 -7.08 11.98
C LEU A 73 -8.24 -6.94 13.10
N ARG A 74 -8.19 -5.78 13.78
CA ARG A 74 -7.33 -5.52 14.95
C ARG A 74 -7.59 -6.41 16.16
N ARG A 75 -8.78 -7.01 16.26
CA ARG A 75 -9.10 -7.97 17.33
C ARG A 75 -8.73 -9.40 16.98
N THR A 76 -8.52 -9.68 15.69
CA THR A 76 -8.28 -11.02 15.17
C THR A 76 -6.78 -11.28 14.97
N PHE A 77 -6.05 -10.24 14.56
CA PHE A 77 -4.59 -10.20 14.42
C PHE A 77 -3.97 -9.35 15.51
#